data_AF-A0A3D0TFX0-F1
#
_entry.id   AF-A0A3D0TFX0-F1
#
_cell.length_a   1.000
_cell.length_b   1.000
_cell.length_c   1.000
_cell.angle_alpha   90.00
_cell.angle_beta   90.00
_cell.angle_gamma   90.00
#
_symmetry.space_group_name_H-M   'P 1'
#
loop_
_entity.id
_entity.type
_entity.pdbx_description
1 polymer ?
#
loop_
_entity_poly.entity_id
_entity_poly.type
_entity_poly.pdbx_seq_one_letter_code
_entity_poly.pdbx_strand_id
1 'polypeptide(L)'
;MRSAIQEELFGPEQYTRLCSMCRGEFPRSPEFFPPGRCQDRLASFCRKCANVRAQFRQATKETERRLSQMNLLEKSCEGCGTIKSLREFYMSSHSHDGKTSTCKNCIDAKSSERKMRQQRLGDLAWAVYFIQDSRNNRVKIGSCDDPYVALETLQKGSSETLHLL
;
A
#
# COMPACT_ATOMS: atom_id res chain seq x y z
N MET A 1 -16.91 17.17 -51.91
CA MET A 1 -17.38 16.09 -52.80
C MET A 1 -16.34 15.95 -53.89
N ARG A 2 -15.53 14.87 -53.89
CA ARG A 2 -14.48 14.64 -54.89
C ARG A 2 -14.91 13.51 -55.82
N SER A 3 -14.54 13.65 -57.08
CA SER A 3 -15.01 12.85 -58.21
C SER A 3 -14.76 11.35 -58.00
N ALA A 4 -15.80 10.54 -58.23
CA ALA A 4 -15.78 9.08 -58.21
C ALA A 4 -14.63 8.45 -59.03
N ILE A 5 -14.03 9.20 -59.95
CA ILE A 5 -12.94 8.79 -60.83
C ILE A 5 -11.64 8.43 -60.07
N GLN A 6 -11.39 8.99 -58.88
CA GLN A 6 -10.16 8.68 -58.12
C GLN A 6 -10.26 7.38 -57.29
N GLU A 7 -11.47 6.90 -56.99
CA GLU A 7 -11.69 5.64 -56.27
C GLU A 7 -11.58 4.40 -57.18
N GLU A 8 -11.75 4.57 -58.49
CA GLU A 8 -11.78 3.43 -59.44
C GLU A 8 -10.40 2.87 -59.81
N LEU A 9 -9.31 3.59 -59.55
CA LEU A 9 -7.94 3.19 -59.94
C LEU A 9 -7.08 2.63 -58.81
N PHE A 10 -7.45 2.89 -57.55
CA PHE A 10 -6.68 2.48 -56.38
C PHE A 10 -7.62 2.05 -55.25
N GLY A 11 -7.38 0.88 -54.66
CA GLY A 11 -8.22 0.34 -53.59
C GLY A 11 -8.32 1.27 -52.35
N PRO A 12 -9.38 1.14 -51.53
CA PRO A 12 -9.65 2.04 -50.40
C PRO A 12 -8.49 2.15 -49.40
N GLU A 13 -7.64 1.12 -49.31
CA GLU A 13 -6.44 1.06 -48.47
C GLU A 13 -5.39 2.15 -48.73
N GLN A 14 -5.46 2.83 -49.88
CA GLN A 14 -4.55 3.94 -50.19
C GLN A 14 -4.99 5.27 -49.58
N TYR A 15 -6.29 5.44 -49.33
CA TYR A 15 -6.88 6.70 -48.88
C TYR A 15 -7.37 6.68 -47.43
N THR A 16 -7.66 5.49 -46.91
CA THR A 16 -8.04 5.31 -45.51
C THR A 16 -7.01 4.47 -44.76
N ARG A 17 -7.02 4.59 -43.44
CA ARG A 17 -6.15 3.85 -42.54
C ARG A 17 -6.92 3.50 -41.28
N LEU A 18 -6.71 2.27 -40.81
CA LEU A 18 -7.23 1.82 -39.52
C LEU A 18 -6.36 2.34 -38.37
N CYS A 19 -7.00 2.92 -37.37
CA CYS A 19 -6.36 3.23 -36.11
C CYS A 19 -6.05 1.94 -35.33
N SER A 20 -4.78 1.70 -35.01
CA SER A 20 -4.35 0.50 -34.25
C SER A 20 -4.90 0.41 -32.83
N MET A 21 -5.47 1.50 -32.29
CA MET A 21 -6.00 1.57 -30.93
C MET A 21 -7.53 1.42 -30.88
N CYS A 22 -8.26 2.25 -31.62
CA CYS A 22 -9.72 2.22 -31.61
C CYS A 22 -10.34 1.42 -32.77
N ARG A 23 -9.51 0.91 -33.69
CA ARG A 23 -9.91 0.17 -34.90
C ARG A 23 -10.84 0.94 -35.86
N GLY A 24 -11.06 2.23 -35.62
CA GLY A 24 -11.80 3.09 -36.55
C GLY A 24 -11.02 3.33 -37.84
N GLU A 25 -11.74 3.39 -38.94
CA GLU A 25 -11.23 3.74 -40.27
C GLU A 25 -11.32 5.25 -40.49
N PHE A 26 -10.19 5.87 -40.85
CA PHE A 26 -10.11 7.32 -41.04
C PHE A 26 -9.31 7.64 -42.30
N PRO A 27 -9.51 8.82 -42.90
CA PRO A 27 -8.65 9.30 -43.98
C PRO A 27 -7.17 9.29 -43.58
N ARG A 28 -6.32 8.84 -44.49
CA ARG A 28 -4.87 8.74 -44.32
C ARG A 28 -4.23 10.12 -44.42
N SER A 29 -4.45 10.95 -43.42
CA SER A 29 -4.04 12.36 -43.45
C SER A 29 -3.53 12.88 -42.09
N PRO A 30 -2.73 13.96 -42.09
CA PRO A 30 -2.21 14.58 -40.87
C PRO A 30 -3.29 15.12 -39.92
N GLU A 31 -4.50 15.39 -40.42
CA GLU A 31 -5.64 15.83 -39.61
C GLU A 31 -6.12 14.71 -38.67
N PHE A 32 -6.08 13.44 -39.11
CA PHE A 32 -6.56 12.30 -38.34
C PHE A 32 -5.45 11.54 -37.62
N PHE A 33 -4.26 11.47 -38.21
CA PHE A 33 -3.10 10.78 -37.65
C PHE A 33 -1.97 11.77 -37.32
N PRO A 34 -1.42 11.76 -36.09
CA PRO A 34 -0.28 12.60 -35.76
C PRO A 34 1.00 12.11 -36.46
N PRO A 35 2.08 12.92 -36.48
CA PRO A 35 3.37 12.48 -36.98
C PRO A 35 3.87 11.22 -36.27
N GLY A 36 4.48 10.30 -37.02
CA GLY A 36 4.92 9.00 -36.53
C GLY A 36 6.02 8.37 -37.36
N ARG A 37 6.28 7.09 -37.11
CA ARG A 37 7.39 6.33 -37.71
C ARG A 37 6.96 5.37 -38.81
N CYS A 38 5.70 5.42 -39.24
CA CYS A 38 5.30 4.62 -40.38
C CYS A 38 5.86 5.21 -41.68
N GLN A 39 5.79 4.45 -42.77
CA GLN A 39 6.35 4.84 -44.07
C GLN A 39 5.82 6.19 -44.58
N ASP A 40 4.56 6.51 -44.26
CA ASP A 40 3.89 7.77 -44.56
C ASP A 40 4.23 8.91 -43.58
N ARG A 41 5.18 8.71 -42.66
CA ARG A 41 5.54 9.61 -41.56
C ARG A 41 4.38 9.94 -40.60
N LEU A 42 3.31 9.16 -40.67
CA LEU A 42 2.17 9.25 -39.75
C LEU A 42 2.23 8.14 -38.70
N ALA A 43 1.53 8.32 -37.60
CA ALA A 43 1.40 7.32 -36.55
C ALA A 43 0.38 6.23 -36.95
N SER A 44 0.48 5.06 -36.33
CA SER A 44 -0.47 3.97 -36.53
C SER A 44 -1.81 4.16 -35.81
N PHE A 45 -1.95 5.21 -35.01
CA PHE A 45 -3.13 5.49 -34.20
C PHE A 45 -3.59 6.93 -34.43
N CYS A 46 -4.90 7.16 -34.32
CA CYS A 46 -5.48 8.48 -34.54
C CYS A 46 -5.12 9.47 -33.42
N ARG A 47 -5.29 10.77 -33.70
CA ARG A 47 -5.03 11.85 -32.74
C ARG A 47 -5.85 11.73 -31.46
N LYS A 48 -7.09 11.27 -31.53
CA LYS A 48 -7.93 11.03 -30.34
C LYS A 48 -7.26 10.02 -29.40
N CYS A 49 -6.81 8.89 -29.95
CA CYS A 49 -6.08 7.88 -29.18
C CYS A 49 -4.70 8.38 -28.71
N ALA A 50 -4.04 9.24 -29.48
CA ALA A 50 -2.79 9.89 -29.06
C ALA A 50 -2.99 10.76 -27.81
N ASN A 51 -4.06 11.58 -27.79
CA ASN A 51 -4.40 12.44 -26.66
C ASN A 51 -4.74 11.63 -25.41
N VAL A 52 -5.56 10.59 -25.55
CA VAL A 52 -5.89 9.68 -24.45
C VAL A 52 -4.61 9.07 -23.86
N ARG A 53 -3.70 8.56 -24.71
CA ARG A 53 -2.40 8.03 -24.24
C ARG A 53 -1.53 9.09 -23.57
N ALA A 54 -1.54 10.32 -24.07
CA ALA A 54 -0.79 11.42 -23.46
C ALA A 54 -1.31 11.76 -22.06
N GLN A 55 -2.63 11.82 -21.88
CA GLN A 55 -3.27 12.05 -20.57
C GLN A 55 -2.92 10.93 -19.59
N PHE A 56 -3.04 9.66 -20.00
CA PHE A 56 -2.65 8.53 -19.14
C PHE A 56 -1.17 8.62 -18.71
N ARG A 57 -0.26 8.96 -19.63
CA ARG A 57 1.17 9.13 -19.32
C ARG A 57 1.43 10.29 -18.36
N GLN A 58 0.65 11.37 -18.43
CA GLN A 58 0.77 12.48 -17.49
C GLN A 58 0.29 12.07 -16.10
N ALA A 59 -0.84 11.38 -16.01
CA ALA A 59 -1.39 10.87 -14.74
C ALA A 59 -0.43 9.88 -14.06
N THR A 60 0.19 8.97 -14.80
CA THR A 60 1.19 8.04 -14.24
C THR A 60 2.42 8.78 -13.73
N LYS A 61 2.95 9.76 -14.49
CA LYS A 61 4.08 10.59 -14.05
C LYS A 61 3.77 11.41 -12.81
N GLU A 62 2.56 11.95 -12.71
CA GLU A 62 2.15 12.68 -11.51
C GLU A 62 2.07 11.75 -10.29
N THR A 63 1.52 10.55 -10.48
CA THR A 63 1.45 9.52 -9.43
C THR A 63 2.85 9.10 -8.97
N GLU A 64 3.76 8.83 -9.91
CA GLU A 64 5.17 8.53 -9.63
C GLU A 64 5.86 9.68 -8.88
N ARG A 65 5.61 10.94 -9.28
CA ARG A 65 6.17 12.11 -8.60
C ARG A 65 5.66 12.22 -7.16
N ARG A 66 4.35 12.06 -6.94
CA ARG A 66 3.75 12.05 -5.58
C ARG A 66 4.31 10.91 -4.74
N LEU A 67 4.43 9.72 -5.33
CA LEU A 67 5.01 8.55 -4.68
C LEU A 67 6.46 8.83 -4.28
N SER A 68 7.29 9.38 -5.18
CA SER A 68 8.66 9.81 -4.87
C SER A 68 8.72 10.88 -3.79
N GLN A 69 7.80 11.84 -3.77
CA GLN A 69 7.75 12.85 -2.71
C GLN A 69 7.42 12.23 -1.34
N MET A 70 6.54 11.21 -1.29
CA MET A 70 6.29 10.45 -0.07
C MET A 70 7.50 9.63 0.40
N ASN A 71 8.46 9.30 -0.47
CA ASN A 71 9.71 8.66 -0.05
C ASN A 71 10.62 9.62 0.73
N LEU A 72 10.62 10.90 0.36
CA LEU A 72 11.46 11.93 1.00
C LEU A 72 10.93 12.38 2.37
N LEU A 73 9.65 12.13 2.65
CA LEU A 73 9.08 12.44 3.96
C LEU A 73 9.49 11.34 4.94
N GLU A 74 10.15 11.75 6.02
CA GLU A 74 10.63 10.89 7.09
C GLU A 74 9.95 11.25 8.41
N LYS A 75 9.82 10.26 9.30
CA LYS A 75 9.38 10.45 10.69
C LYS A 75 10.16 9.53 11.62
N SER A 76 10.29 9.93 12.88
CA SER A 76 10.85 9.07 13.92
C SER A 76 9.83 8.02 14.37
N CYS A 77 10.28 6.78 14.54
CA CYS A 77 9.46 5.69 15.09
C CYS A 77 9.50 5.74 16.63
N GLU A 78 8.34 5.83 17.28
CA GLU A 78 8.26 5.79 18.76
C GLU A 78 8.67 4.44 19.37
N GLY A 79 8.65 3.36 18.58
CA GLY A 79 8.96 2.01 19.07
C GLY A 79 10.45 1.68 19.10
N CYS A 80 11.22 2.17 18.11
CA CYS A 80 12.66 1.89 18.00
C CYS A 80 13.54 3.16 17.97
N GLY A 81 12.94 4.35 17.97
CA GLY A 81 13.63 5.65 17.98
C GLY A 81 14.29 6.07 16.67
N THR A 82 14.29 5.21 15.64
CA THR A 82 14.97 5.51 14.37
C THR A 82 14.11 6.35 13.44
N ILE A 83 14.74 7.31 12.75
CA ILE A 83 14.11 8.06 11.64
C ILE A 83 13.97 7.14 10.43
N LYS A 84 12.76 7.08 9.89
CA LYS A 84 12.38 6.18 8.79
C LYS A 84 11.46 6.90 7.81
N SER A 85 11.48 6.48 6.55
CA SER A 85 10.54 7.00 5.54
C SER A 85 9.09 6.73 5.93
N LEU A 86 8.16 7.64 5.61
CA LEU A 86 6.71 7.47 5.86
C LEU A 86 6.13 6.19 5.22
N ARG A 87 6.82 5.57 4.24
CA ARG A 87 6.41 4.26 3.67
C ARG A 87 6.63 3.08 4.61
N GLU A 88 7.54 3.22 5.57
CA GLU A 88 7.80 2.22 6.61
C GLU A 88 6.76 2.26 7.73
N PHE A 89 5.71 3.06 7.59
CA PHE A 89 4.60 3.18 8.53
C PHE A 89 3.28 2.81 7.86
N TYR A 90 2.36 2.19 8.61
CA TYR A 90 1.01 1.92 8.13
C TYR A 90 0.18 3.19 8.09
N MET A 91 -0.94 3.16 7.36
CA MET A 91 -1.89 4.28 7.37
C MET A 91 -2.66 4.31 8.69
N SER A 92 -2.92 5.50 9.20
CA SER A 92 -3.72 5.74 10.40
C SER A 92 -4.61 6.95 10.19
N SER A 93 -5.90 6.83 10.50
CA SER A 93 -6.83 7.97 10.52
C SER A 93 -6.69 8.85 11.76
N HIS A 94 -5.97 8.37 12.78
CA HIS A 94 -5.87 9.02 14.08
C HIS A 94 -4.67 9.95 14.21
N SER A 95 -3.77 9.99 13.24
CA SER A 95 -2.59 10.84 13.26
C SER A 95 -2.70 11.98 12.25
N HIS A 96 -2.10 13.11 12.59
CA HIS A 96 -2.08 14.30 11.73
C HIS A 96 -1.41 14.04 10.37
N ASP A 97 -0.39 13.19 10.34
CA ASP A 97 0.35 12.81 9.13
C ASP A 97 -0.26 11.63 8.37
N GLY A 98 -1.38 11.07 8.85
CA GLY A 98 -2.03 9.91 8.26
C GLY A 98 -1.26 8.59 8.42
N LYS A 99 -0.22 8.54 9.27
CA LYS A 99 0.66 7.40 9.48
C LYS A 99 0.77 6.98 10.95
N THR A 100 0.86 5.68 11.21
CA THR A 100 1.11 5.14 12.55
C THR A 100 2.36 5.76 13.18
N SER A 101 2.40 5.93 14.51
CA SER A 101 3.58 6.46 15.21
C SER A 101 4.74 5.45 15.30
N THR A 102 4.43 4.17 15.10
CA THR A 102 5.39 3.05 15.08
C THR A 102 5.52 2.47 13.68
N CYS A 103 6.74 2.04 13.33
CA CYS A 103 7.06 1.47 12.03
C CYS A 103 6.52 0.04 11.89
N LYS A 104 6.39 -0.41 10.65
CA LYS A 104 5.88 -1.74 10.28
C LYS A 104 6.63 -2.85 11.02
N ASN A 105 7.96 -2.81 11.04
CA ASN A 105 8.78 -3.80 11.72
C ASN A 105 8.46 -3.91 13.22
N CYS A 106 8.27 -2.79 13.91
CA CYS A 106 7.90 -2.80 15.34
C CYS A 106 6.50 -3.38 15.55
N ILE A 107 5.55 -3.08 14.66
CA ILE A 107 4.19 -3.60 14.72
C ILE A 107 4.17 -5.11 14.43
N ASP A 108 4.92 -5.54 13.41
CA ASP A 108 5.04 -6.94 13.01
C ASP A 108 5.72 -7.78 14.09
N ALA A 109 6.77 -7.25 14.72
CA ALA A 109 7.41 -7.88 15.87
C ALA A 109 6.40 -8.10 17.00
N LYS A 110 5.66 -7.07 17.41
CA LYS A 110 4.61 -7.18 18.44
C LYS A 110 3.49 -8.17 18.04
N SER A 111 3.09 -8.17 16.77
CA SER A 111 2.09 -9.11 16.27
C SER A 111 2.59 -10.56 16.32
N SER A 112 3.85 -10.78 15.94
CA SER A 112 4.49 -12.10 15.99
C SER A 112 4.62 -12.62 17.42
N GLU A 113 5.05 -11.76 18.35
CA GLU A 113 5.09 -12.08 19.79
C GLU A 113 3.69 -12.47 20.30
N ARG A 114 2.67 -11.69 19.95
CA ARG A 114 1.28 -12.00 20.32
C ARG A 114 0.82 -13.35 19.76
N LYS A 115 1.11 -13.64 18.49
CA LYS A 115 0.78 -14.92 17.86
C LYS A 115 1.50 -16.09 18.53
N MET A 116 2.79 -15.94 18.83
CA MET A 116 3.56 -16.96 19.56
C MET A 116 2.97 -17.20 20.96
N ARG A 117 2.57 -16.13 21.68
CA ARG A 117 1.89 -16.25 22.97
C ARG A 117 0.56 -17.01 22.84
N GLN A 118 -0.25 -16.66 21.84
CA GLN A 118 -1.53 -17.32 21.60
C GLN A 118 -1.37 -18.80 21.22
N GLN A 119 -0.34 -19.15 20.46
CA GLN A 119 -0.02 -20.56 20.16
C GLN A 119 0.44 -21.33 21.40
N ARG A 120 1.20 -20.71 22.31
CA ARG A 120 1.62 -21.35 23.57
C ARG A 120 0.46 -21.61 24.53
N LEU A 121 -0.50 -20.69 24.59
CA LEU A 121 -1.64 -20.75 25.52
C LEU A 121 -2.88 -21.44 24.91
N GLY A 122 -2.91 -21.69 23.59
CA GLY A 122 -4.02 -22.35 22.91
C GLY A 122 -5.34 -21.57 23.00
N ASP A 123 -6.46 -22.28 23.06
CA ASP A 123 -7.82 -21.71 23.20
C ASP A 123 -8.11 -21.13 24.61
N LEU A 124 -7.21 -21.31 25.58
CA LEU A 124 -7.28 -20.70 26.91
C LEU A 124 -6.72 -19.27 26.88
N ALA A 125 -7.25 -18.44 25.97
CA ALA A 125 -6.85 -17.05 25.75
C ALA A 125 -7.13 -16.10 26.95
N TRP A 126 -7.53 -16.66 28.09
CA TRP A 126 -7.69 -16.01 29.38
C TRP A 126 -7.09 -16.95 30.43
N ALA A 127 -5.78 -16.86 30.66
CA ALA A 127 -5.18 -17.58 31.78
C ALA A 127 -5.72 -16.94 33.06
N VAL A 128 -6.58 -17.67 33.78
CA VAL A 128 -6.86 -17.35 35.19
C VAL A 128 -5.65 -17.81 35.97
N TYR A 129 -4.99 -16.88 36.64
CA TYR A 129 -3.82 -17.17 37.44
C TYR A 129 -4.05 -16.79 38.89
N PHE A 130 -3.39 -17.55 39.76
CA PHE A 130 -3.46 -17.39 41.19
C PHE A 130 -2.11 -16.87 41.67
N ILE A 131 -2.11 -15.71 42.34
CA ILE A 131 -0.91 -15.16 42.95
C ILE A 131 -1.03 -15.29 44.45
N GLN A 132 -0.07 -15.95 45.07
CA GLN A 132 0.04 -16.08 46.52
C GLN A 132 1.11 -15.14 47.07
N ASP A 133 0.75 -14.43 48.13
CA ASP A 133 1.69 -13.66 48.96
C ASP A 133 2.34 -14.59 50.00
N SER A 134 3.68 -14.54 50.11
CA SER A 134 4.47 -15.33 51.05
C SER A 134 4.11 -15.10 52.53
N ARG A 135 3.54 -13.94 52.89
CA ARG A 135 3.33 -13.55 54.28
C ARG A 135 2.04 -14.11 54.88
N ASN A 136 0.95 -14.07 54.11
CA ASN A 136 -0.40 -14.38 54.61
C ASN A 136 -1.06 -15.54 53.87
N ASN A 137 -0.37 -16.18 52.92
CA ASN A 137 -0.93 -17.20 52.02
C ASN A 137 -2.23 -16.76 51.31
N ARG A 138 -2.44 -15.45 51.19
CA ARG A 138 -3.63 -14.90 50.55
C ARG A 138 -3.47 -15.04 49.04
N VAL A 139 -4.42 -15.73 48.42
CA VAL A 139 -4.46 -15.91 46.98
C VAL A 139 -5.27 -14.79 46.33
N LYS A 140 -4.68 -14.11 45.35
CA LYS A 140 -5.36 -13.18 44.45
C LYS A 140 -5.60 -13.86 43.12
N ILE A 141 -6.82 -13.72 42.61
CA ILE A 141 -7.21 -14.24 41.30
C ILE A 141 -7.05 -13.10 40.29
N GLY A 142 -6.28 -13.35 39.24
CA GLY A 142 -6.14 -12.44 38.11
C GLY A 142 -6.51 -13.13 36.81
N SER A 143 -6.91 -12.33 35.82
CA SER A 143 -7.11 -12.77 34.45
C SER A 143 -6.42 -11.80 33.52
N CYS A 144 -5.43 -12.28 32.75
CA CYS A 144 -4.76 -11.48 31.74
C CYS A 144 -4.14 -12.37 30.67
N ASP A 145 -3.65 -11.73 29.60
CA ASP A 145 -3.06 -12.41 28.46
C ASP A 145 -1.67 -13.03 28.77
N ASP A 146 -0.98 -12.58 29.82
CA ASP A 146 0.34 -13.06 30.24
C ASP A 146 0.54 -13.00 31.77
N PRO A 147 0.35 -14.12 32.49
CA PRO A 147 0.41 -14.15 33.95
C PRO A 147 1.79 -13.79 34.52
N TYR A 148 2.87 -13.99 33.75
CA TYR A 148 4.23 -13.67 34.20
C TYR A 148 4.50 -12.17 34.17
N VAL A 149 4.02 -11.47 33.14
CA VAL A 149 4.12 -10.00 33.07
C VAL A 149 3.28 -9.35 34.18
N ALA A 150 2.10 -9.91 34.46
CA ALA A 150 1.29 -9.47 35.59
C ALA A 150 2.00 -9.69 36.94
N LEU A 151 2.61 -10.86 37.14
CA LEU A 151 3.41 -11.15 38.33
C LEU A 151 4.55 -10.15 38.50
N GLU A 152 5.34 -9.90 37.44
CA GLU A 152 6.48 -8.99 37.50
C GLU A 152 6.05 -7.55 37.83
N THR A 153 4.93 -7.09 37.23
CA THR A 153 4.36 -5.77 37.48
C THR A 153 3.89 -5.63 38.93
N LEU A 154 3.21 -6.66 39.45
CA LEU A 154 2.74 -6.69 40.84
C LEU A 154 3.90 -6.78 41.83
N GLN A 155 4.94 -7.55 41.50
CA GLN A 155 6.13 -7.70 42.34
C GLN A 155 6.87 -6.38 42.52
N LYS A 156 6.93 -5.52 41.49
CA LYS A 156 7.54 -4.18 41.59
C LYS A 156 6.86 -3.27 42.61
N GLY A 157 5.56 -3.46 42.84
CA GLY A 157 4.79 -2.72 43.84
C GLY A 157 4.61 -3.44 45.19
N SER A 158 5.16 -4.65 45.33
CA SER A 158 4.99 -5.49 46.52
C SER A 158 6.27 -5.55 47.34
N SER A 159 6.16 -5.41 48.65
CA SER A 159 7.26 -5.66 49.59
C SER A 159 7.46 -7.15 49.89
N GLU A 160 6.48 -7.99 49.53
CA GLU A 160 6.49 -9.43 49.76
C GLU A 160 6.72 -10.18 48.45
N THR A 161 7.21 -11.42 48.56
CA THR A 161 7.45 -12.27 47.39
C THR A 161 6.14 -12.87 46.92
N LEU A 162 5.82 -12.65 45.64
CA LEU A 162 4.64 -13.15 44.99
C LEU A 162 4.99 -14.42 44.22
N HIS A 163 4.19 -15.46 44.41
CA HIS A 163 4.34 -16.74 43.69
C HIS A 163 3.13 -16.97 42.79
N LEU A 164 3.39 -17.30 41.54
CA LEU A 164 2.38 -17.84 40.64
C LEU A 164 2.14 -19.31 41.00
N LEU A 165 0.88 -19.67 41.26
CA LEU A 165 0.47 -21.07 41.49
C LEU A 165 0.01 -21.74 40.21
#